data_AF-A0A259M0I4-F1
#
_entry.id   AF-A0A259M0I4-F1
#
_cell.length_a   1.000
_cell.length_b   1.000
_cell.length_c   1.000
_cell.angle_alpha   90.00
_cell.angle_beta   90.00
_cell.angle_gamma   90.00
#
_symmetry.space_group_name_H-M   'P 1'
#
loop_
_entity.id
_entity.type
_entity.pdbx_description
1 polymer ?
#
loop_
_entity_poly.entity_id
_entity_poly.type
_entity_poly.pdbx_seq_one_letter_code
_entity_poly.pdbx_strand_id
1 'polypeptide(L)'
;MADTATLKERKPKAKTEHFDVLIVGAGISGVGAAYHLKTQMPKKKFVVLEAYESFGGTWYMHRYPGIRSDSDLYTFGYRFKPWVGPPIASREEILKYMQEVIEENDLAQYIRYRHKIRSASWSTAKKKWTVKAENLETGDVLTFTANFLWMCQGYYNHAQGYTPEWPGMADFKGQIVHPQTWPEDLDLTGKKVICIGSGATAATVVPAIAGKCEHVTLLQRSPTYFIPARNENLLADELRMLGVDEAWIHEIVRRKYNHDQAEFTRRSFEDAEALRQELLDGVKACLPEDFDMSHFTPAYRPWQQRIAFVPEADLFEGIKAGKASVVTDHIDRFTEKGILLKSGTELEADVIITATGFDLSVLGNIPFEVDGKPVNWSDTITYRGMMFTGVPNLVWVFGYFRASWTLRVDMMGDLVCRLLKHMDEKKVKQVEVALRPQDHNMEILPWIDESNFNPGYLARSMHLMPKRGAAREWQHTQDYWREKDEFPKIDLDGEEFRYS
;
A
#
# COMPACT_ATOMS: atom_id res chain seq x y z
N MET A 1 -56.13 -39.67 -10.21
CA MET A 1 -55.45 -38.36 -10.20
C MET A 1 -55.24 -37.94 -8.76
N ALA A 2 -54.00 -37.95 -8.31
CA ALA A 2 -53.53 -37.15 -7.17
C ALA A 2 -52.02 -37.04 -7.30
N ASP A 3 -51.58 -35.92 -7.85
CA ASP A 3 -50.20 -35.48 -7.99
C ASP A 3 -49.55 -35.40 -6.61
N THR A 4 -48.65 -36.33 -6.29
CA THR A 4 -47.69 -36.14 -5.20
C THR A 4 -46.54 -35.28 -5.71
N ALA A 5 -46.79 -33.98 -5.75
CA ALA A 5 -45.77 -32.97 -5.98
C ALA A 5 -44.69 -33.08 -4.90
N THR A 6 -43.47 -33.32 -5.35
CA THR A 6 -42.21 -33.31 -4.61
C THR A 6 -42.12 -32.05 -3.76
N LEU A 7 -42.15 -32.22 -2.42
CA LEU A 7 -41.72 -31.19 -1.48
C LEU A 7 -40.25 -30.91 -1.75
N LYS A 8 -39.95 -29.83 -2.49
CA LYS A 8 -38.59 -29.31 -2.62
C LYS A 8 -38.04 -29.09 -1.21
N GLU A 9 -36.99 -29.83 -0.85
CA GLU A 9 -36.19 -29.57 0.33
C GLU A 9 -35.84 -28.08 0.38
N ARG A 10 -36.39 -27.37 1.38
CA ARG A 10 -35.98 -26.00 1.68
C ARG A 10 -34.52 -26.07 2.10
N LYS A 11 -33.60 -25.63 1.23
CA LYS A 11 -32.21 -25.35 1.63
C LYS A 11 -32.23 -24.51 2.92
N PRO A 12 -31.46 -24.87 3.95
CA PRO A 12 -31.44 -24.13 5.21
C PRO A 12 -31.10 -22.66 4.92
N LYS A 13 -31.86 -21.76 5.56
CA LYS A 13 -31.70 -20.31 5.38
C LYS A 13 -30.28 -19.95 5.84
N ALA A 14 -29.42 -19.54 4.91
CA ALA A 14 -28.04 -19.17 5.23
C ALA A 14 -28.02 -18.15 6.38
N LYS A 15 -27.30 -18.46 7.46
CA LYS A 15 -27.25 -17.63 8.67
C LYS A 15 -26.59 -16.30 8.31
N THR A 16 -27.33 -15.19 8.43
CA THR A 16 -26.78 -13.85 8.28
C THR A 16 -26.23 -13.35 9.61
N GLU A 17 -24.97 -12.95 9.65
CA GLU A 17 -24.34 -12.37 10.82
C GLU A 17 -24.36 -10.83 10.76
N HIS A 18 -24.49 -10.18 11.92
CA HIS A 18 -24.58 -8.72 12.01
C HIS A 18 -23.51 -8.15 12.93
N PHE A 19 -22.89 -7.06 12.49
CA PHE A 19 -21.85 -6.32 13.19
C PHE A 19 -22.15 -4.81 13.17
N ASP A 20 -21.62 -4.08 14.14
CA ASP A 20 -21.64 -2.62 14.09
C ASP A 20 -20.65 -2.11 13.04
N VAL A 21 -19.45 -2.70 12.99
CA VAL A 21 -18.40 -2.36 12.02
C VAL A 21 -17.86 -3.62 11.37
N LEU A 22 -17.70 -3.61 10.04
CA LEU A 22 -16.96 -4.63 9.30
C LEU A 22 -15.70 -3.99 8.71
N ILE A 23 -14.55 -4.54 9.05
CA ILE A 23 -13.24 -4.13 8.51
C ILE A 23 -12.87 -5.10 7.38
N VAL A 24 -12.40 -4.56 6.26
CA VAL A 24 -11.97 -5.34 5.09
C VAL A 24 -10.45 -5.38 5.03
N GLY A 25 -9.86 -6.57 5.18
CA GLY A 25 -8.42 -6.82 5.15
C GLY A 25 -7.77 -6.83 6.54
N ALA A 26 -6.87 -7.78 6.78
CA ALA A 26 -6.03 -7.94 7.97
C ALA A 26 -4.55 -7.63 7.66
N GLY A 27 -4.31 -6.68 6.76
CA GLY A 27 -3.02 -6.00 6.64
C GLY A 27 -2.79 -4.99 7.77
N ILE A 28 -1.71 -4.21 7.68
CA ILE A 28 -1.32 -3.26 8.74
C ILE A 28 -2.44 -2.25 9.08
N SER A 29 -3.23 -1.85 8.08
CA SER A 29 -4.39 -0.95 8.29
C SER A 29 -5.51 -1.61 9.07
N GLY A 30 -5.83 -2.86 8.76
CA GLY A 30 -6.94 -3.58 9.36
C GLY A 30 -6.67 -3.98 10.81
N VAL A 31 -5.43 -4.42 11.08
CA VAL A 31 -4.97 -4.70 12.45
C VAL A 31 -4.97 -3.43 13.29
N GLY A 32 -4.49 -2.30 12.74
CA GLY A 32 -4.58 -1.00 13.41
C GLY A 32 -6.03 -0.60 13.69
N ALA A 33 -6.91 -0.65 12.69
CA ALA A 33 -8.33 -0.33 12.84
C ALA A 33 -9.01 -1.20 13.93
N ALA A 34 -8.70 -2.50 13.97
CA ALA A 34 -9.21 -3.43 14.97
C ALA A 34 -8.74 -3.07 16.39
N TYR A 35 -7.46 -2.69 16.55
CA TYR A 35 -6.94 -2.18 17.83
C TYR A 35 -7.70 -0.94 18.30
N HIS A 36 -7.87 0.05 17.41
CA HIS A 36 -8.60 1.27 17.74
C HIS A 36 -10.07 1.00 18.13
N LEU A 37 -10.78 0.13 17.41
CA LEU A 37 -12.14 -0.26 17.79
C LEU A 37 -12.19 -1.00 19.13
N LYS A 38 -11.31 -1.99 19.36
CA LYS A 38 -11.28 -2.75 20.61
C LYS A 38 -11.03 -1.81 21.81
N THR A 39 -10.11 -0.88 21.67
CA THR A 39 -9.66 0.00 22.77
C THR A 39 -10.59 1.19 23.01
N GLN A 40 -11.06 1.85 21.96
CA GLN A 40 -11.85 3.09 22.08
C GLN A 40 -13.35 2.85 22.05
N MET A 41 -13.80 1.75 21.43
CA MET A 41 -15.21 1.40 21.26
C MET A 41 -15.53 -0.04 21.75
N PRO A 42 -15.17 -0.41 23.00
CA PRO A 42 -15.22 -1.80 23.49
C PRO A 42 -16.62 -2.44 23.50
N LYS A 43 -17.68 -1.65 23.37
CA LYS A 43 -19.07 -2.14 23.29
C LYS A 43 -19.54 -2.46 21.87
N LYS A 44 -18.80 -2.02 20.85
CA LYS A 44 -19.15 -2.26 19.43
C LYS A 44 -18.73 -3.66 19.02
N LYS A 45 -19.63 -4.37 18.35
CA LYS A 45 -19.33 -5.66 17.74
C LYS A 45 -18.70 -5.42 16.37
N PHE A 46 -17.51 -5.95 16.14
CA PHE A 46 -16.86 -5.85 14.85
C PHE A 46 -16.24 -7.16 14.39
N VAL A 47 -15.94 -7.23 13.10
CA VAL A 47 -15.23 -8.35 12.47
C VAL A 47 -14.29 -7.81 11.40
N VAL A 48 -13.13 -8.44 11.24
CA VAL A 48 -12.19 -8.24 10.15
C VAL A 48 -12.31 -9.43 9.20
N LEU A 49 -12.60 -9.20 7.92
CA LEU A 49 -12.59 -10.25 6.90
C LEU A 49 -11.30 -10.15 6.07
N GLU A 50 -10.52 -11.24 6.03
CA GLU A 50 -9.27 -11.34 5.29
C GLU A 50 -9.38 -12.47 4.25
N ALA A 51 -8.99 -12.18 3.01
CA ALA A 51 -9.05 -13.14 1.92
C ALA A 51 -7.93 -14.18 2.02
N TYR A 52 -6.75 -13.79 2.50
CA TYR A 52 -5.64 -14.71 2.73
C TYR A 52 -5.88 -15.62 3.93
N GLU A 53 -5.12 -16.70 4.01
CA GLU A 53 -5.12 -17.64 5.14
C GLU A 53 -4.39 -17.12 6.37
N SER A 54 -3.74 -15.96 6.27
CA SER A 54 -3.02 -15.30 7.36
C SER A 54 -3.14 -13.78 7.25
N PHE A 55 -2.69 -13.08 8.28
CA PHE A 55 -2.59 -11.61 8.31
C PHE A 55 -1.33 -11.14 7.57
N GLY A 56 -1.17 -9.83 7.43
CA GLY A 56 0.05 -9.20 6.91
C GLY A 56 -0.17 -8.44 5.60
N GLY A 57 -1.25 -8.70 4.87
CA GLY A 57 -1.57 -7.99 3.62
C GLY A 57 -0.42 -8.07 2.61
N THR A 58 0.15 -6.93 2.22
CA THR A 58 1.29 -6.86 1.29
C THR A 58 2.49 -7.71 1.71
N TRP A 59 2.75 -7.82 3.02
CA TRP A 59 3.83 -8.65 3.59
C TRP A 59 3.52 -10.15 3.49
N TYR A 60 2.24 -10.50 3.49
CA TYR A 60 1.78 -11.86 3.18
C TYR A 60 1.67 -12.11 1.67
N MET A 61 1.46 -11.11 0.84
CA MET A 61 1.30 -11.34 -0.60
C MET A 61 2.65 -11.58 -1.30
N HIS A 62 3.65 -10.75 -1.02
CA HIS A 62 4.93 -10.84 -1.72
C HIS A 62 5.85 -11.92 -1.13
N ARG A 63 6.57 -12.62 -2.00
CA ARG A 63 7.49 -13.73 -1.66
C ARG A 63 8.86 -13.67 -2.34
N TYR A 64 9.12 -12.67 -3.18
CA TYR A 64 10.42 -12.53 -3.83
C TYR A 64 11.57 -12.28 -2.83
N PRO A 65 12.83 -12.58 -3.17
CA PRO A 65 13.98 -12.40 -2.28
C PRO A 65 14.20 -10.95 -1.86
N GLY A 66 14.54 -10.74 -0.59
CA GLY A 66 14.99 -9.45 -0.06
C GLY A 66 13.89 -8.50 0.41
N ILE A 67 12.60 -8.91 0.39
CA ILE A 67 11.48 -8.05 0.79
C ILE A 67 11.75 -7.38 2.14
N ARG A 68 11.60 -6.06 2.13
CA ARG A 68 11.81 -5.16 3.26
C ARG A 68 10.91 -3.94 3.14
N SER A 69 10.82 -3.15 4.19
CA SER A 69 10.15 -1.85 4.16
C SER A 69 10.97 -0.81 3.40
N ASP A 70 10.27 0.07 2.68
CA ASP A 70 10.85 1.31 2.13
C ASP A 70 10.70 2.49 3.11
N SER A 71 10.13 2.24 4.29
CA SER A 71 9.93 3.24 5.35
C SER A 71 10.49 2.71 6.66
N ASP A 72 11.04 3.59 7.48
CA ASP A 72 11.55 3.21 8.79
C ASP A 72 10.42 2.68 9.68
N LEU A 73 10.69 1.66 10.50
CA LEU A 73 9.70 1.07 11.40
C LEU A 73 9.45 1.89 12.66
N TYR A 74 10.24 2.93 12.92
CA TYR A 74 9.91 3.90 13.96
C TYR A 74 8.66 4.71 13.57
N THR A 75 8.45 5.00 12.29
CA THR A 75 7.26 5.68 11.76
C THR A 75 6.24 4.73 11.14
N PHE A 76 6.68 3.60 10.56
CA PHE A 76 5.82 2.57 9.98
C PHE A 76 5.20 1.64 11.03
N GLY A 77 5.83 1.48 12.20
CA GLY A 77 5.20 0.83 13.34
C GLY A 77 4.01 1.62 13.88
N TYR A 78 3.13 0.93 14.61
CA TYR A 78 2.00 1.53 15.31
C TYR A 78 2.46 2.39 16.48
N ARG A 79 1.80 3.52 16.72
CA ARG A 79 2.12 4.40 17.87
C ARG A 79 2.01 3.72 19.24
N PHE A 80 1.24 2.63 19.33
CA PHE A 80 0.97 1.91 20.58
C PHE A 80 1.85 0.67 20.78
N LYS A 81 2.73 0.35 19.82
CA LYS A 81 3.67 -0.77 19.91
C LYS A 81 5.05 -0.31 19.46
N PRO A 82 5.93 0.06 20.40
CA PRO A 82 7.29 0.50 20.09
C PRO A 82 8.05 -0.51 19.21
N TRP A 83 8.80 0.01 18.25
CA TRP A 83 9.76 -0.73 17.44
C TRP A 83 11.17 -0.61 18.04
N VAL A 84 11.87 -1.73 18.15
CA VAL A 84 13.18 -1.84 18.81
C VAL A 84 14.31 -2.23 17.84
N GLY A 85 14.00 -2.78 16.67
CA GLY A 85 15.00 -3.26 15.71
C GLY A 85 15.61 -2.18 14.80
N PRO A 86 16.32 -2.60 13.74
CA PRO A 86 16.84 -1.71 12.69
C PRO A 86 15.74 -0.88 12.03
N PRO A 87 16.04 0.32 11.50
CA PRO A 87 15.03 1.17 10.86
C PRO A 87 14.28 0.47 9.73
N ILE A 88 14.99 -0.16 8.80
CA ILE A 88 14.40 -0.89 7.68
C ILE A 88 14.30 -2.36 8.07
N ALA A 89 13.07 -2.82 8.30
CA ALA A 89 12.82 -4.20 8.64
C ALA A 89 12.53 -5.07 7.42
N SER A 90 12.97 -6.31 7.52
CA SER A 90 12.61 -7.40 6.63
C SER A 90 11.12 -7.73 6.71
N ARG A 91 10.63 -8.46 5.71
CA ARG A 91 9.29 -9.06 5.71
C ARG A 91 9.02 -9.87 6.98
N GLU A 92 9.98 -10.70 7.38
CA GLU A 92 9.85 -11.62 8.50
C GLU A 92 9.71 -10.85 9.83
N GLU A 93 10.51 -9.81 10.01
CA GLU A 93 10.43 -8.90 11.15
C GLU A 93 9.08 -8.16 11.22
N ILE A 94 8.57 -7.69 10.08
CA ILE A 94 7.27 -7.01 10.02
C ILE A 94 6.12 -7.97 10.33
N LEU A 95 6.15 -9.19 9.79
CA LEU A 95 5.15 -10.21 10.10
C LEU A 95 5.20 -10.61 11.58
N LYS A 96 6.40 -10.75 12.16
CA LYS A 96 6.57 -10.99 13.59
C LYS A 96 6.00 -9.84 14.42
N TYR A 97 6.34 -8.60 14.09
CA TYR A 97 5.81 -7.40 14.75
C TYR A 97 4.27 -7.35 14.72
N MET A 98 3.67 -7.66 13.57
CA MET A 98 2.21 -7.71 13.44
C MET A 98 1.58 -8.86 14.24
N GLN A 99 2.24 -10.02 14.30
CA GLN A 99 1.80 -11.14 15.15
C GLN A 99 1.78 -10.72 16.62
N GLU A 100 2.86 -10.12 17.12
CA GLU A 100 2.95 -9.63 18.49
C GLU A 100 1.80 -8.65 18.80
N VAL A 101 1.51 -7.71 17.89
CA VAL A 101 0.38 -6.78 18.05
C VAL A 101 -0.95 -7.50 18.15
N ILE A 102 -1.18 -8.53 17.32
CA ILE A 102 -2.43 -9.30 17.34
C ILE A 102 -2.57 -10.08 18.65
N GLU A 103 -1.49 -10.70 19.13
CA GLU A 103 -1.47 -11.52 20.35
C GLU A 103 -1.60 -10.66 21.62
N GLU A 104 -0.76 -9.65 21.79
CA GLU A 104 -0.74 -8.75 22.95
C GLU A 104 -2.08 -8.01 23.14
N ASN A 105 -2.87 -7.90 22.06
CA ASN A 105 -4.15 -7.20 22.05
C ASN A 105 -5.34 -8.12 21.76
N ASP A 106 -5.21 -9.44 21.90
CA ASP A 106 -6.25 -10.46 21.67
C ASP A 106 -7.09 -10.22 20.39
N LEU A 107 -6.47 -9.76 19.30
CA LEU A 107 -7.21 -9.39 18.09
C LEU A 107 -7.61 -10.58 17.24
N ALA A 108 -6.96 -11.74 17.43
CA ALA A 108 -7.18 -12.94 16.62
C ALA A 108 -8.66 -13.36 16.56
N GLN A 109 -9.41 -13.23 17.66
CA GLN A 109 -10.83 -13.58 17.73
C GLN A 109 -11.75 -12.74 16.83
N TYR A 110 -11.28 -11.57 16.37
CA TYR A 110 -12.03 -10.68 15.50
C TYR A 110 -11.70 -10.87 14.02
N ILE A 111 -10.66 -11.65 13.69
CA ILE A 111 -10.19 -11.83 12.31
C ILE A 111 -10.69 -13.16 11.76
N ARG A 112 -11.32 -13.10 10.58
CA ARG A 112 -11.74 -14.29 9.82
C ARG A 112 -10.96 -14.37 8.53
N TYR A 113 -10.01 -15.29 8.50
CA TYR A 113 -9.17 -15.61 7.34
C TYR A 113 -9.95 -16.40 6.28
N ARG A 114 -9.42 -16.46 5.06
CA ARG A 114 -10.04 -17.15 3.90
C ARG A 114 -11.45 -16.63 3.56
N HIS A 115 -11.80 -15.40 3.91
CA HIS A 115 -13.08 -14.77 3.59
C HIS A 115 -12.90 -13.69 2.52
N LYS A 116 -13.11 -14.05 1.25
CA LYS A 116 -13.02 -13.11 0.13
C LYS A 116 -14.35 -12.42 -0.10
N ILE A 117 -14.40 -11.10 0.09
CA ILE A 117 -15.59 -10.32 -0.21
C ILE A 117 -15.85 -10.31 -1.73
N ARG A 118 -17.08 -10.63 -2.12
CA ARG A 118 -17.54 -10.69 -3.52
C ARG A 118 -18.45 -9.53 -3.92
N SER A 119 -19.13 -8.90 -2.96
CA SER A 119 -19.96 -7.72 -3.20
C SER A 119 -20.34 -7.03 -1.89
N ALA A 120 -20.56 -5.72 -1.92
CA ALA A 120 -21.10 -4.95 -0.80
C ALA A 120 -22.22 -4.00 -1.27
N SER A 121 -23.41 -4.11 -0.67
CA SER A 121 -24.59 -3.33 -1.05
C SER A 121 -25.15 -2.55 0.15
N TRP A 122 -25.21 -1.23 0.04
CA TRP A 122 -25.87 -0.37 1.02
C TRP A 122 -27.39 -0.31 0.77
N SER A 123 -28.16 -0.28 1.85
CA SER A 123 -29.59 0.01 1.81
C SER A 123 -29.92 1.18 2.70
N THR A 124 -30.38 2.29 2.11
CA THR A 124 -30.83 3.48 2.84
C THR A 124 -32.06 3.17 3.68
N ALA A 125 -32.99 2.36 3.17
CA ALA A 125 -34.16 1.92 3.93
C ALA A 125 -33.81 1.14 5.21
N LYS A 126 -32.73 0.34 5.19
CA LYS A 126 -32.27 -0.46 6.35
C LYS A 126 -31.13 0.19 7.13
N LYS A 127 -30.53 1.26 6.59
CA LYS A 127 -29.34 1.96 7.09
C LYS A 127 -28.18 1.01 7.43
N LYS A 128 -27.87 0.08 6.51
CA LYS A 128 -26.78 -0.88 6.69
C LYS A 128 -26.26 -1.44 5.38
N TRP A 129 -25.00 -1.89 5.42
CA TRP A 129 -24.36 -2.69 4.40
C TRP A 129 -24.79 -4.16 4.49
N THR A 130 -24.93 -4.80 3.34
CA THR A 130 -24.97 -6.26 3.19
C THR A 130 -23.75 -6.67 2.38
N VAL A 131 -22.92 -7.54 2.95
CA VAL A 131 -21.65 -8.00 2.37
C VAL A 131 -21.75 -9.48 2.10
N LYS A 132 -21.50 -9.89 0.86
CA LYS A 132 -21.37 -11.31 0.50
C LYS A 132 -19.89 -11.65 0.46
N ALA A 133 -19.49 -12.66 1.21
CA ALA A 133 -18.11 -13.15 1.21
C ALA A 133 -18.11 -14.66 0.93
N GLU A 134 -17.14 -15.10 0.16
CA GLU A 134 -16.87 -16.51 -0.07
C GLU A 134 -15.84 -16.99 0.94
N ASN A 135 -16.15 -18.09 1.61
CA ASN A 135 -15.18 -18.84 2.38
C ASN A 135 -14.36 -19.68 1.39
N LEU A 136 -13.08 -19.35 1.20
CA LEU A 136 -12.21 -19.97 0.19
C LEU A 136 -11.80 -21.41 0.53
N GLU A 137 -12.04 -21.88 1.76
CA GLU A 137 -11.79 -23.27 2.16
C GLU A 137 -12.96 -24.18 1.78
N THR A 138 -14.20 -23.70 1.97
CA THR A 138 -15.43 -24.48 1.77
C THR A 138 -16.13 -24.18 0.45
N GLY A 139 -15.87 -23.03 -0.16
CA GLY A 139 -16.60 -22.49 -1.32
C GLY A 139 -17.95 -21.84 -0.96
N ASP A 140 -18.33 -21.83 0.33
CA ASP A 140 -19.62 -21.31 0.76
C ASP A 140 -19.70 -19.77 0.64
N VAL A 141 -20.83 -19.28 0.14
CA VAL A 141 -21.13 -17.85 0.12
C VAL A 141 -21.90 -17.48 1.39
N LEU A 142 -21.22 -16.74 2.26
CA LEU A 142 -21.71 -16.25 3.53
C LEU A 142 -22.24 -14.81 3.38
N THR A 143 -23.25 -14.47 4.17
CA THR A 143 -23.83 -13.12 4.18
C THR A 143 -23.60 -12.46 5.53
N PHE A 144 -22.99 -11.27 5.47
CA PHE A 144 -22.73 -10.39 6.61
C PHE A 144 -23.54 -9.11 6.45
N THR A 145 -23.89 -8.48 7.56
CA THR A 145 -24.44 -7.12 7.55
C THR A 145 -23.68 -6.25 8.54
N ALA A 146 -23.46 -4.99 8.19
CA ALA A 146 -22.72 -4.05 9.01
C ALA A 146 -23.36 -2.66 9.00
N ASN A 147 -23.38 -1.97 10.14
CA ASN A 147 -23.82 -0.58 10.17
C ASN A 147 -22.78 0.31 9.47
N PHE A 148 -21.49 0.01 9.65
CA PHE A 148 -20.37 0.75 9.08
C PHE A 148 -19.36 -0.17 8.39
N LEU A 149 -18.81 0.26 7.25
CA LEU A 149 -17.79 -0.48 6.51
C LEU A 149 -16.47 0.29 6.52
N TRP A 150 -15.41 -0.38 6.95
CA TRP A 150 -14.07 0.21 7.02
C TRP A 150 -13.11 -0.54 6.10
N MET A 151 -12.73 0.12 5.02
CA MET A 151 -11.99 -0.44 3.91
C MET A 151 -10.48 -0.30 4.17
N CYS A 152 -9.87 -1.41 4.59
CA CYS A 152 -8.45 -1.54 4.96
C CYS A 152 -7.67 -2.52 4.04
N GLN A 153 -8.20 -2.77 2.85
CA GLN A 153 -7.76 -3.82 1.92
C GLN A 153 -6.45 -3.52 1.19
N GLY A 154 -5.92 -2.30 1.33
CA GLY A 154 -4.83 -1.81 0.50
C GLY A 154 -5.31 -1.37 -0.88
N TYR A 155 -4.36 -1.21 -1.80
CA TYR A 155 -4.59 -0.66 -3.15
C TYR A 155 -4.05 -1.55 -4.27
N TYR A 156 -3.52 -2.74 -3.96
CA TYR A 156 -2.98 -3.64 -4.97
C TYR A 156 -4.10 -4.46 -5.61
N ASN A 157 -4.01 -4.70 -6.91
CA ASN A 157 -4.69 -5.84 -7.50
C ASN A 157 -4.00 -7.12 -7.02
N HIS A 158 -4.66 -7.88 -6.14
CA HIS A 158 -4.08 -9.09 -5.56
C HIS A 158 -3.98 -10.26 -6.56
N ALA A 159 -4.75 -10.24 -7.65
CA ALA A 159 -4.81 -11.34 -8.59
C ALA A 159 -3.64 -11.34 -9.59
N GLN A 160 -3.16 -10.16 -9.99
CA GLN A 160 -2.08 -10.03 -10.96
C GLN A 160 -1.31 -8.72 -10.77
N GLY A 161 -0.01 -8.78 -11.05
CA GLY A 161 0.83 -7.59 -11.20
C GLY A 161 0.73 -7.00 -12.60
N TYR A 162 1.52 -5.96 -12.85
CA TYR A 162 1.53 -5.30 -14.16
C TYR A 162 2.78 -5.73 -14.95
N THR A 163 2.56 -6.51 -16.00
CA THR A 163 3.58 -6.86 -17.00
C THR A 163 3.14 -6.30 -18.35
N PRO A 164 3.89 -5.37 -18.94
CA PRO A 164 3.65 -4.94 -20.32
C PRO A 164 3.79 -6.11 -21.30
N GLU A 165 3.03 -6.05 -22.39
CA GLU A 165 3.26 -6.91 -23.55
C GLU A 165 4.38 -6.30 -24.41
N TRP A 166 5.41 -7.09 -24.72
CA TRP A 166 6.49 -6.70 -25.63
C TRP A 166 6.50 -7.58 -26.88
N PRO A 167 6.89 -7.04 -28.06
CA PRO A 167 7.07 -7.86 -29.26
C PRO A 167 8.03 -9.01 -29.01
N GLY A 168 7.69 -10.21 -29.50
CA GLY A 168 8.53 -11.41 -29.37
C GLY A 168 8.58 -12.03 -27.97
N MET A 169 7.82 -11.53 -27.00
CA MET A 169 7.89 -12.02 -25.60
C MET A 169 7.56 -13.52 -25.49
N ALA A 170 6.66 -14.02 -26.33
CA ALA A 170 6.32 -15.45 -26.42
C ALA A 170 7.43 -16.32 -27.06
N ASP A 171 8.41 -15.71 -27.73
CA ASP A 171 9.50 -16.43 -28.41
C ASP A 171 10.65 -16.77 -27.44
N PHE A 172 10.77 -16.05 -26.33
CA PHE A 172 11.80 -16.24 -25.32
C PHE A 172 11.76 -17.66 -24.74
N LYS A 173 12.91 -18.36 -24.77
CA LYS A 173 13.00 -19.77 -24.34
C LYS A 173 13.27 -19.95 -22.86
N GLY A 174 13.69 -18.88 -22.17
CA GLY A 174 13.88 -18.88 -20.73
C GLY A 174 12.59 -18.67 -19.95
N GLN A 175 12.72 -18.44 -18.64
CA GLN A 175 11.59 -18.24 -17.74
C GLN A 175 11.29 -16.76 -17.52
N ILE A 176 10.02 -16.35 -17.59
CA ILE A 176 9.59 -15.00 -17.22
C ILE A 176 8.88 -15.05 -15.87
N VAL A 177 9.31 -14.21 -14.93
CA VAL A 177 8.82 -14.20 -13.55
C VAL A 177 8.38 -12.80 -13.15
N HIS A 178 7.13 -12.67 -12.67
CA HIS A 178 6.69 -11.44 -12.04
C HIS A 178 6.86 -11.52 -10.51
N PRO A 179 7.43 -10.50 -9.83
CA PRO A 179 7.69 -10.53 -8.38
C PRO A 179 6.46 -10.82 -7.49
N GLN A 180 5.27 -10.38 -7.91
CA GLN A 180 4.02 -10.65 -7.18
C GLN A 180 3.64 -12.15 -7.14
N THR A 181 4.07 -12.94 -8.12
CA THR A 181 3.79 -14.37 -8.25
C THR A 181 5.10 -15.17 -8.29
N TRP A 182 6.04 -14.80 -7.43
CA TRP A 182 7.37 -15.40 -7.38
C TRP A 182 7.30 -16.91 -7.08
N PRO A 183 7.84 -17.79 -7.94
CA PRO A 183 7.83 -19.24 -7.72
C PRO A 183 8.72 -19.65 -6.53
N GLU A 184 8.25 -20.57 -5.70
CA GLU A 184 8.98 -21.04 -4.51
C GLU A 184 10.22 -21.88 -4.88
N ASP A 185 10.20 -22.54 -6.02
CA ASP A 185 11.22 -23.47 -6.53
C ASP A 185 12.17 -22.85 -7.57
N LEU A 186 12.13 -21.52 -7.75
CA LEU A 186 12.98 -20.83 -8.71
C LEU A 186 14.46 -20.91 -8.30
N ASP A 187 15.24 -21.72 -9.02
CA ASP A 187 16.69 -21.80 -8.89
C ASP A 187 17.39 -20.87 -9.90
N LEU A 188 18.17 -19.93 -9.37
CA LEU A 188 18.95 -18.98 -10.16
C LEU A 188 20.43 -19.37 -10.29
N THR A 189 20.85 -20.49 -9.70
CA THR A 189 22.26 -20.93 -9.69
C THR A 189 22.80 -21.07 -11.11
N GLY A 190 23.87 -20.35 -11.41
CA GLY A 190 24.50 -20.37 -12.74
C GLY A 190 23.63 -19.81 -13.87
N LYS A 191 22.59 -19.01 -13.54
CA LYS A 191 21.71 -18.37 -14.52
C LYS A 191 22.09 -16.91 -14.78
N LYS A 192 21.94 -16.46 -16.01
CA LYS A 192 21.91 -15.04 -16.37
C LYS A 192 20.50 -14.50 -16.16
N VAL A 193 20.37 -13.41 -15.41
CA VAL A 193 19.08 -12.85 -15.03
C VAL A 193 18.97 -11.42 -15.55
N ILE A 194 17.86 -11.05 -16.18
CA ILE A 194 17.51 -9.65 -16.43
C ILE A 194 16.35 -9.25 -15.53
N CYS A 195 16.49 -8.17 -14.77
CA CYS A 195 15.41 -7.57 -14.00
C CYS A 195 14.94 -6.28 -14.68
N ILE A 196 13.73 -6.27 -15.23
CA ILE A 196 13.12 -5.13 -15.91
C ILE A 196 12.40 -4.25 -14.89
N GLY A 197 12.81 -2.99 -14.78
CA GLY A 197 12.20 -1.96 -13.92
C GLY A 197 13.23 -1.18 -13.12
N SER A 198 12.82 -0.08 -12.50
CA SER A 198 13.70 0.76 -11.66
C SER A 198 13.10 1.13 -10.30
N GLY A 199 11.90 0.61 -10.00
CA GLY A 199 11.22 0.89 -8.72
C GLY A 199 11.81 0.12 -7.54
N ALA A 200 11.18 0.30 -6.38
CA ALA A 200 11.58 -0.33 -5.11
C ALA A 200 11.75 -1.86 -5.22
N THR A 201 10.87 -2.55 -5.97
CA THR A 201 11.00 -3.99 -6.20
C THR A 201 12.32 -4.36 -6.87
N ALA A 202 12.75 -3.62 -7.89
CA ALA A 202 14.02 -3.87 -8.56
C ALA A 202 15.21 -3.59 -7.63
N ALA A 203 15.15 -2.48 -6.89
CA ALA A 203 16.13 -2.09 -5.86
C ALA A 203 16.24 -3.11 -4.69
N THR A 204 15.26 -4.01 -4.58
CA THR A 204 15.21 -5.04 -3.55
C THR A 204 15.66 -6.39 -4.10
N VAL A 205 15.12 -6.81 -5.24
CA VAL A 205 15.38 -8.13 -5.83
C VAL A 205 16.82 -8.24 -6.33
N VAL A 206 17.30 -7.23 -7.07
CA VAL A 206 18.63 -7.26 -7.70
C VAL A 206 19.76 -7.52 -6.69
N PRO A 207 19.90 -6.75 -5.59
CA PRO A 207 20.95 -7.05 -4.62
C PRO A 207 20.76 -8.41 -3.93
N ALA A 208 19.51 -8.82 -3.67
CA ALA A 208 19.22 -10.08 -3.01
C ALA A 208 19.59 -11.33 -3.84
N ILE A 209 19.71 -11.19 -5.17
CA ILE A 209 20.05 -12.28 -6.08
C ILE A 209 21.44 -12.16 -6.73
N ALA A 210 22.10 -11.00 -6.69
CA ALA A 210 23.38 -10.78 -7.36
C ALA A 210 24.45 -11.84 -6.99
N GLY A 211 24.50 -12.26 -5.73
CA GLY A 211 25.40 -13.33 -5.27
C GLY A 211 24.89 -14.77 -5.45
N LYS A 212 23.69 -14.96 -6.03
CA LYS A 212 22.99 -16.26 -6.12
C LYS A 212 22.73 -16.70 -7.56
N CYS A 213 23.14 -15.91 -8.54
CA CYS A 213 23.07 -16.23 -9.96
C CYS A 213 24.44 -16.09 -10.63
N GLU A 214 24.55 -16.43 -11.91
CA GLU A 214 25.79 -16.14 -12.68
C GLU A 214 26.01 -14.63 -12.74
N HIS A 215 24.97 -13.90 -13.16
CA HIS A 215 24.96 -12.45 -13.28
C HIS A 215 23.54 -11.90 -13.32
N VAL A 216 23.30 -10.73 -12.74
CA VAL A 216 22.01 -10.01 -12.87
C VAL A 216 22.19 -8.65 -13.55
N THR A 217 21.39 -8.38 -14.57
CA THR A 217 21.32 -7.08 -15.23
C THR A 217 20.01 -6.37 -14.87
N LEU A 218 20.12 -5.22 -14.20
CA LEU A 218 19.01 -4.29 -14.02
C LEU A 218 18.78 -3.51 -15.32
N LEU A 219 17.71 -3.84 -16.03
CA LEU A 219 17.28 -3.13 -17.24
C LEU A 219 16.20 -2.11 -16.89
N GLN A 220 16.46 -0.83 -17.11
CA GLN A 220 15.54 0.25 -16.79
C GLN A 220 15.34 1.20 -17.96
N ARG A 221 14.12 1.72 -18.07
CA ARG A 221 13.79 2.79 -19.03
C ARG A 221 14.16 4.17 -18.50
N SER A 222 13.86 4.40 -17.23
CA SER A 222 14.06 5.69 -16.56
C SER A 222 14.71 5.42 -15.21
N PRO A 223 15.88 6.03 -14.90
CA PRO A 223 16.54 5.85 -13.62
C PRO A 223 15.67 6.27 -12.43
N THR A 224 15.98 5.74 -11.26
CA THR A 224 15.39 6.12 -9.96
C THR A 224 16.45 6.71 -9.04
N TYR A 225 16.05 7.56 -8.11
CA TYR A 225 16.91 8.07 -7.04
C TYR A 225 17.11 7.01 -5.96
N PHE A 226 18.36 6.87 -5.49
CA PHE A 226 18.73 5.94 -4.44
C PHE A 226 19.32 6.65 -3.22
N ILE A 227 19.10 6.09 -2.03
CA ILE A 227 19.79 6.45 -0.80
C ILE A 227 20.55 5.20 -0.32
N PRO A 228 21.85 5.06 -0.66
CA PRO A 228 22.70 4.07 -0.03
C PRO A 228 23.06 4.50 1.38
N ALA A 229 22.72 3.70 2.39
CA ALA A 229 23.16 3.92 3.75
C ALA A 229 23.10 2.65 4.59
N ARG A 230 23.78 2.67 5.75
CA ARG A 230 23.69 1.61 6.75
C ARG A 230 22.29 1.55 7.34
N ASN A 231 21.81 0.35 7.63
CA ASN A 231 20.51 0.13 8.26
C ASN A 231 20.60 0.23 9.79
N GLU A 232 20.97 1.40 10.29
CA GLU A 232 21.14 1.68 11.71
C GLU A 232 20.57 3.05 12.09
N ASN A 233 20.40 3.29 13.39
CA ASN A 233 20.00 4.59 13.90
C ASN A 233 20.88 4.99 15.08
N LEU A 234 21.89 5.82 14.80
CA LEU A 234 22.87 6.22 15.80
C LEU A 234 22.23 6.91 17.02
N LEU A 235 21.14 7.65 16.83
CA LEU A 235 20.42 8.27 17.95
C LEU A 235 19.75 7.21 18.83
N ALA A 236 19.08 6.22 18.23
CA ALA A 236 18.49 5.12 18.97
C ALA A 236 19.54 4.34 19.76
N ASP A 237 20.69 4.07 19.14
CA ASP A 237 21.79 3.33 19.75
C ASP A 237 22.41 4.10 20.91
N GLU A 238 22.62 5.41 20.76
CA GLU A 238 23.08 6.29 21.83
C GLU A 238 22.10 6.31 23.01
N LEU A 239 20.79 6.49 22.75
CA LEU A 239 19.78 6.50 23.81
C LEU A 239 19.69 5.15 24.54
N ARG A 240 19.85 4.03 23.84
CA ARG A 240 19.93 2.69 24.45
C ARG A 240 21.15 2.54 25.34
N MET A 241 22.32 3.00 24.87
CA MET A 241 23.55 3.00 25.68
C MET A 241 23.40 3.83 26.96
N LEU A 242 22.62 4.91 26.91
CA LEU A 242 22.31 5.75 28.07
C LEU A 242 21.24 5.15 29.01
N GLY A 243 20.67 3.99 28.68
CA GLY A 243 19.65 3.31 29.49
C GLY A 243 18.27 3.95 29.43
N VAL A 244 17.95 4.68 28.36
CA VAL A 244 16.61 5.24 28.13
C VAL A 244 15.63 4.10 27.82
N ASP A 245 14.40 4.18 28.34
CA ASP A 245 13.35 3.20 28.08
C ASP A 245 12.94 3.15 26.60
N GLU A 246 12.66 1.96 26.06
CA GLU A 246 12.37 1.75 24.63
C GLU A 246 11.15 2.53 24.13
N ALA A 247 10.15 2.80 24.98
CA ALA A 247 9.01 3.61 24.57
C ALA A 247 9.43 5.06 24.30
N TRP A 248 10.35 5.61 25.10
CA TRP A 248 10.92 6.94 24.90
C TRP A 248 11.87 6.98 23.70
N ILE A 249 12.71 5.95 23.53
CA ILE A 249 13.58 5.83 22.35
C ILE A 249 12.73 5.85 21.09
N HIS A 250 11.70 5.00 21.02
CA HIS A 250 10.81 4.93 19.88
C HIS A 250 10.16 6.27 19.59
N GLU A 251 9.60 6.95 20.60
CA GLU A 251 8.93 8.24 20.41
C GLU A 251 9.91 9.34 19.95
N ILE A 252 11.11 9.43 20.54
CA ILE A 252 12.12 10.41 20.15
C ILE A 252 12.56 10.18 18.70
N VAL A 253 12.90 8.93 18.37
CA VAL A 253 13.39 8.56 17.03
C VAL A 253 12.28 8.72 15.99
N ARG A 254 11.04 8.35 16.30
CA ARG A 254 9.85 8.56 15.45
C ARG A 254 9.63 10.04 15.16
N ARG A 255 9.77 10.93 16.15
CA ARG A 255 9.69 12.39 15.93
C ARG A 255 10.81 12.90 15.03
N LYS A 256 12.04 12.42 15.25
CA LYS A 256 13.18 12.77 14.39
C LYS A 256 12.96 12.33 12.95
N TYR A 257 12.57 11.07 12.70
CA TYR A 257 12.29 10.59 11.34
C TYR A 257 11.19 11.39 10.65
N ASN A 258 10.08 11.68 11.34
CA ASN A 258 9.02 12.50 10.77
C ASN A 258 9.49 13.92 10.43
N HIS A 259 10.37 14.49 11.25
CA HIS A 259 10.92 15.82 11.03
C HIS A 259 11.86 15.82 9.82
N ASP A 260 12.82 14.90 9.80
CA ASP A 260 13.84 14.80 8.75
C ASP A 260 13.18 14.48 7.40
N GLN A 261 12.16 13.62 7.37
CA GLN A 261 11.40 13.30 6.16
C GLN A 261 10.61 14.52 5.62
N ALA A 262 10.02 15.33 6.51
CA ALA A 262 9.30 16.52 6.10
C ALA A 262 10.25 17.59 5.54
N GLU A 263 11.40 17.76 6.17
CA GLU A 263 12.44 18.64 5.68
C GLU A 263 12.97 18.15 4.32
N PHE A 264 13.25 16.86 4.19
CA PHE A 264 13.67 16.25 2.92
C PHE A 264 12.60 16.45 1.83
N THR A 265 11.32 16.28 2.17
CA THR A 265 10.21 16.52 1.25
C THR A 265 10.14 17.99 0.84
N ARG A 266 10.27 18.94 1.76
CA ARG A 266 10.30 20.38 1.48
C ARG A 266 11.44 20.75 0.52
N ARG A 267 12.65 20.27 0.79
CA ARG A 267 13.83 20.48 -0.06
C ARG A 267 13.62 19.95 -1.49
N SER A 268 12.84 18.88 -1.67
CA SER A 268 12.53 18.36 -3.01
C SER A 268 11.71 19.31 -3.90
N PHE A 269 11.15 20.38 -3.33
CA PHE A 269 10.48 21.47 -4.06
C PHE A 269 11.31 22.75 -4.07
N GLU A 270 11.85 23.15 -2.92
CA GLU A 270 12.50 24.46 -2.75
C GLU A 270 13.98 24.47 -3.18
N ASP A 271 14.65 23.32 -3.10
CA ASP A 271 16.08 23.16 -3.35
C ASP A 271 16.36 21.83 -4.09
N ALA A 272 15.54 21.58 -5.12
CA ALA A 272 15.48 20.28 -5.78
C ALA A 272 16.80 19.89 -6.47
N GLU A 273 17.56 20.87 -6.98
CA GLU A 273 18.81 20.62 -7.69
C GLU A 273 19.97 20.27 -6.74
N ALA A 274 20.09 20.95 -5.60
CA ALA A 274 21.10 20.57 -4.61
C ALA A 274 20.79 19.20 -4.00
N LEU A 275 19.52 18.94 -3.69
CA LEU A 275 19.10 17.61 -3.21
C LEU A 275 19.36 16.51 -4.24
N ARG A 276 19.15 16.81 -5.53
CA ARG A 276 19.50 15.91 -6.64
C ARG A 276 21.00 15.62 -6.62
N GLN A 277 21.85 16.63 -6.51
CA GLN A 277 23.30 16.45 -6.48
C GLN A 277 23.75 15.61 -5.27
N GLU A 278 23.20 15.88 -4.07
CA GLU A 278 23.49 15.09 -2.85
C GLU A 278 23.17 13.60 -3.03
N LEU A 279 22.01 13.28 -3.63
CA LEU A 279 21.62 11.90 -3.90
C LEU A 279 22.55 11.23 -4.92
N LEU A 280 22.95 11.95 -5.97
CA LEU A 280 23.88 11.43 -6.98
C LEU A 280 25.29 11.23 -6.43
N ASP A 281 25.77 12.15 -5.58
CA ASP A 281 27.07 12.05 -4.92
C ASP A 281 27.12 10.86 -3.96
N GLY A 282 26.02 10.61 -3.23
CA GLY A 282 25.88 9.43 -2.38
C GLY A 282 25.99 8.12 -3.16
N VAL A 283 25.37 8.04 -4.34
CA VAL A 283 25.49 6.88 -5.24
C VAL A 283 26.90 6.77 -5.82
N LYS A 284 27.47 7.89 -6.30
CA LYS A 284 28.80 7.93 -6.90
C LYS A 284 29.88 7.46 -5.92
N ALA A 285 29.76 7.81 -4.64
CA ALA A 285 30.68 7.36 -3.59
C ALA A 285 30.68 5.83 -3.39
N CYS A 286 29.63 5.13 -3.81
CA CYS A 286 29.53 3.67 -3.72
C CYS A 286 30.00 2.93 -4.99
N LEU A 287 30.35 3.66 -6.06
CA LEU A 287 30.67 3.11 -7.37
C LEU A 287 32.15 3.35 -7.74
N PRO A 288 32.68 2.64 -8.75
CA PRO A 288 33.98 2.96 -9.35
C PRO A 288 34.04 4.41 -9.85
N GLU A 289 35.23 5.03 -9.82
CA GLU A 289 35.43 6.46 -10.13
C GLU A 289 34.98 6.85 -11.54
N ASP A 290 35.11 5.94 -12.51
CA ASP A 290 34.78 6.11 -13.92
C ASP A 290 33.41 5.52 -14.33
N PHE A 291 32.57 5.14 -13.36
CA PHE A 291 31.25 4.57 -13.65
C PHE A 291 30.34 5.58 -14.35
N ASP A 292 29.62 5.13 -15.39
CA ASP A 292 28.66 5.98 -16.09
C ASP A 292 27.42 6.29 -15.22
N MET A 293 27.41 7.50 -14.66
CA MET A 293 26.32 8.01 -13.82
C MET A 293 25.04 8.30 -14.59
N SER A 294 25.02 8.23 -15.92
CA SER A 294 23.78 8.33 -16.71
C SER A 294 22.75 7.26 -16.28
N HIS A 295 23.23 6.10 -15.81
CA HIS A 295 22.40 5.02 -15.29
C HIS A 295 21.72 5.33 -13.96
N PHE A 296 22.12 6.38 -13.24
CA PHE A 296 21.55 6.73 -11.94
C PHE A 296 21.01 8.16 -11.90
N THR A 297 20.83 8.80 -13.06
CA THR A 297 20.43 10.22 -13.17
C THR A 297 19.00 10.35 -13.72
N PRO A 298 17.95 10.47 -12.88
CA PRO A 298 16.57 10.57 -13.34
C PRO A 298 16.25 11.92 -13.99
N ALA A 299 15.38 11.97 -14.99
CA ALA A 299 14.98 13.25 -15.62
C ALA A 299 13.99 14.09 -14.80
N TYR A 300 13.46 13.54 -13.70
CA TYR A 300 12.50 14.17 -12.82
C TYR A 300 13.15 14.66 -11.53
N ARG A 301 12.50 15.58 -10.79
CA ARG A 301 13.01 16.08 -9.49
C ARG A 301 12.91 15.01 -8.39
N PRO A 302 13.76 15.04 -7.35
CA PRO A 302 13.60 14.15 -6.20
C PRO A 302 12.16 14.15 -5.67
N TRP A 303 11.68 12.99 -5.20
CA TRP A 303 10.31 12.80 -4.69
C TRP A 303 9.13 13.01 -5.65
N GLN A 304 9.33 13.35 -6.92
CA GLN A 304 8.24 13.28 -7.92
C GLN A 304 7.81 11.81 -8.18
N GLN A 305 8.75 10.89 -7.99
CA GLN A 305 8.50 9.46 -7.81
C GLN A 305 9.18 9.00 -6.51
N ARG A 306 8.88 7.79 -6.04
CA ARG A 306 9.50 7.26 -4.82
C ARG A 306 11.02 7.13 -4.97
N ILE A 307 11.71 7.42 -3.87
CA ILE A 307 13.15 7.23 -3.73
C ILE A 307 13.38 5.85 -3.09
N ALA A 308 14.35 5.10 -3.59
CA ALA A 308 14.65 3.76 -3.10
C ALA A 308 15.78 3.79 -2.07
N PHE A 309 15.53 3.27 -0.87
CA PHE A 309 16.58 3.06 0.11
C PHE A 309 17.31 1.73 -0.16
N VAL A 310 18.64 1.77 -0.12
CA VAL A 310 19.53 0.64 -0.40
C VAL A 310 20.37 0.37 0.85
N PRO A 311 19.89 -0.52 1.76
CA PRO A 311 20.62 -0.90 2.97
C PRO A 311 22.02 -1.41 2.64
N GLU A 312 23.02 -0.99 3.41
CA GLU A 312 24.42 -1.41 3.26
C GLU A 312 25.01 -1.15 1.87
N ALA A 313 24.37 -0.29 1.06
CA ALA A 313 24.70 -0.08 -0.34
C ALA A 313 24.74 -1.39 -1.16
N ASP A 314 23.96 -2.40 -0.77
CA ASP A 314 24.04 -3.78 -1.29
C ASP A 314 23.95 -3.89 -2.83
N LEU A 315 23.12 -3.06 -3.47
CA LEU A 315 23.04 -2.96 -4.94
C LEU A 315 24.37 -2.52 -5.56
N PHE A 316 25.01 -1.51 -4.98
CA PHE A 316 26.24 -0.93 -5.49
C PHE A 316 27.45 -1.81 -5.19
N GLU A 317 27.47 -2.50 -4.04
CA GLU A 317 28.45 -3.54 -3.75
C GLU A 317 28.37 -4.70 -4.76
N GLY A 318 27.15 -5.11 -5.13
CA GLY A 318 26.94 -6.12 -6.18
C GLY A 318 27.51 -5.67 -7.54
N ILE A 319 27.37 -4.39 -7.88
CA ILE A 319 27.95 -3.81 -9.11
C ILE A 319 29.48 -3.79 -9.04
N LYS A 320 30.07 -3.30 -7.94
CA LYS A 320 31.53 -3.29 -7.74
C LYS A 320 32.14 -4.69 -7.78
N ALA A 321 31.44 -5.68 -7.25
CA ALA A 321 31.86 -7.08 -7.29
C ALA A 321 31.73 -7.74 -8.67
N GLY A 322 31.19 -7.02 -9.68
CA GLY A 322 30.93 -7.57 -11.02
C GLY A 322 29.81 -8.61 -11.04
N LYS A 323 28.94 -8.62 -10.04
CA LYS A 323 27.80 -9.55 -9.91
C LYS A 323 26.48 -8.99 -10.39
N ALA A 324 26.41 -7.66 -10.49
CA ALA A 324 25.28 -6.95 -11.06
C ALA A 324 25.76 -5.93 -12.09
N SER A 325 24.89 -5.60 -13.05
CA SER A 325 25.08 -4.46 -13.95
C SER A 325 23.77 -3.69 -14.08
N VAL A 326 23.85 -2.43 -14.50
CA VAL A 326 22.67 -1.61 -14.83
C VAL A 326 22.76 -1.18 -16.29
N VAL A 327 21.63 -1.23 -16.99
CA VAL A 327 21.48 -0.78 -18.37
C VAL A 327 20.27 0.14 -18.43
N THR A 328 20.48 1.37 -18.89
CA THR A 328 19.40 2.33 -19.17
C THR A 328 19.14 2.37 -20.67
N ASP A 329 18.06 1.73 -21.12
CA ASP A 329 17.66 1.71 -22.53
C ASP A 329 16.19 1.33 -22.68
N HIS A 330 15.70 1.33 -23.92
CA HIS A 330 14.37 0.87 -24.29
C HIS A 330 14.44 -0.52 -24.91
N ILE A 331 13.50 -1.36 -24.53
CA ILE A 331 13.27 -2.66 -25.16
C ILE A 331 12.76 -2.42 -26.58
N ASP A 332 13.39 -3.06 -27.58
CA ASP A 332 12.86 -3.16 -28.93
C ASP A 332 11.92 -4.38 -29.01
N ARG A 333 12.48 -5.57 -28.75
CA ARG A 333 11.75 -6.84 -28.72
C ARG A 333 12.47 -7.89 -27.90
N PHE A 334 11.73 -8.90 -27.47
CA PHE A 334 12.31 -10.12 -26.94
C PHE A 334 12.81 -11.00 -28.10
N THR A 335 13.84 -11.78 -27.82
CA THR A 335 14.41 -12.78 -28.72
C THR A 335 14.33 -14.15 -28.04
N GLU A 336 14.67 -15.21 -28.77
CA GLU A 336 14.72 -16.55 -28.18
C GLU A 336 15.72 -16.65 -27.00
N LYS A 337 16.74 -15.78 -26.98
CA LYS A 337 17.85 -15.79 -26.01
C LYS A 337 17.74 -14.72 -24.91
N GLY A 338 16.89 -13.72 -25.09
CA GLY A 338 16.80 -12.60 -24.15
C GLY A 338 16.09 -11.39 -24.74
N ILE A 339 16.72 -10.21 -24.66
CA ILE A 339 16.11 -8.92 -25.01
C ILE A 339 17.01 -8.14 -25.95
N LEU A 340 16.48 -7.78 -27.13
CA LEU A 340 17.09 -6.80 -28.01
C LEU A 340 16.67 -5.39 -27.60
N LEU A 341 17.65 -4.53 -27.35
CA LEU A 341 17.45 -3.13 -27.02
C LEU A 341 17.41 -2.26 -28.28
N LYS A 342 16.81 -1.08 -28.17
CA LYS A 342 16.76 -0.10 -29.28
C LYS A 342 18.13 0.44 -29.69
N SER A 343 19.12 0.37 -28.81
CA SER A 343 20.52 0.64 -29.16
C SER A 343 21.14 -0.41 -30.11
N GLY A 344 20.49 -1.56 -30.29
CA GLY A 344 21.03 -2.70 -31.04
C GLY A 344 21.80 -3.71 -30.18
N THR A 345 22.01 -3.43 -28.89
CA THR A 345 22.60 -4.39 -27.95
C THR A 345 21.60 -5.49 -27.61
N GLU A 346 22.01 -6.75 -27.63
CA GLU A 346 21.22 -7.88 -27.14
C GLU A 346 21.71 -8.30 -25.75
N LEU A 347 20.79 -8.36 -24.79
CA LEU A 347 21.03 -8.87 -23.45
C LEU A 347 20.52 -10.32 -23.37
N GLU A 348 21.42 -11.28 -23.19
CA GLU A 348 21.07 -12.69 -23.00
C GLU A 348 20.59 -12.96 -21.56
N ALA A 349 19.58 -13.82 -21.41
CA ALA A 349 19.08 -14.24 -20.10
C ALA A 349 18.50 -15.66 -20.14
N ASP A 350 18.64 -16.36 -19.03
CA ASP A 350 17.87 -17.58 -18.75
C ASP A 350 16.56 -17.26 -18.02
N VAL A 351 16.56 -16.19 -17.23
CA VAL A 351 15.40 -15.73 -16.44
C VAL A 351 15.21 -14.23 -16.60
N ILE A 352 13.98 -13.81 -16.89
CA ILE A 352 13.59 -12.41 -16.97
C ILE A 352 12.59 -12.11 -15.85
N ILE A 353 12.96 -11.19 -14.96
CA ILE A 353 12.11 -10.72 -13.87
C ILE A 353 11.43 -9.42 -14.30
N THR A 354 10.10 -9.41 -14.34
CA THR A 354 9.31 -8.22 -14.72
C THR A 354 8.95 -7.43 -13.46
N ALA A 355 9.91 -6.71 -12.87
CA ALA A 355 9.71 -5.80 -11.74
C ALA A 355 9.03 -4.48 -12.17
N THR A 356 7.97 -4.60 -12.96
CA THR A 356 7.29 -3.51 -13.68
C THR A 356 6.10 -2.91 -12.92
N GLY A 357 5.93 -3.31 -11.66
CA GLY A 357 4.95 -2.75 -10.72
C GLY A 357 3.65 -3.54 -10.67
N PHE A 358 2.56 -2.86 -10.37
CA PHE A 358 1.26 -3.46 -10.12
C PHE A 358 0.15 -2.61 -10.73
N ASP A 359 -1.06 -3.16 -10.78
CA ASP A 359 -2.27 -2.40 -11.08
C ASP A 359 -2.97 -1.98 -9.78
N LEU A 360 -3.44 -0.73 -9.73
CA LEU A 360 -4.22 -0.26 -8.59
C LEU A 360 -5.60 -0.91 -8.58
N SER A 361 -6.07 -1.20 -7.39
CA SER A 361 -7.40 -1.72 -7.13
C SER A 361 -8.15 -0.79 -6.19
N VAL A 362 -9.07 0.00 -6.75
CA VAL A 362 -9.94 0.88 -5.97
C VAL A 362 -10.94 0.01 -5.21
N LEU A 363 -10.92 0.13 -3.89
CA LEU A 363 -11.74 -0.66 -2.96
C LEU A 363 -11.69 -2.18 -3.22
N GLY A 364 -10.52 -2.70 -3.62
CA GLY A 364 -10.29 -4.13 -3.81
C GLY A 364 -11.04 -4.76 -5.00
N ASN A 365 -11.49 -3.95 -5.97
CA ASN A 365 -12.32 -4.37 -7.12
C ASN A 365 -13.60 -5.09 -6.67
N ILE A 366 -14.07 -4.80 -5.45
CA ILE A 366 -15.33 -5.29 -4.94
C ILE A 366 -16.45 -4.53 -5.66
N PRO A 367 -17.46 -5.21 -6.23
CA PRO A 367 -18.68 -4.57 -6.71
C PRO A 367 -19.43 -3.93 -5.54
N PHE A 368 -19.62 -2.61 -5.62
CA PHE A 368 -20.39 -1.83 -4.65
C PHE A 368 -21.70 -1.34 -5.24
N GLU A 369 -22.75 -1.35 -4.42
CA GLU A 369 -24.06 -0.80 -4.77
C GLU A 369 -24.64 0.07 -3.65
N VAL A 370 -25.37 1.11 -4.02
CA VAL A 370 -26.21 1.93 -3.13
C VAL A 370 -27.64 1.86 -3.64
N ASP A 371 -28.55 1.31 -2.83
CA ASP A 371 -29.97 1.15 -3.19
C ASP A 371 -30.21 0.48 -4.55
N GLY A 372 -29.39 -0.54 -4.86
CA GLY A 372 -29.47 -1.33 -6.10
C GLY A 372 -28.82 -0.68 -7.32
N LYS A 373 -28.14 0.47 -7.17
CA LYS A 373 -27.36 1.11 -8.24
C LYS A 373 -25.87 0.87 -8.02
N PRO A 374 -25.12 0.40 -9.04
CA PRO A 374 -23.68 0.29 -8.95
C PRO A 374 -23.01 1.62 -8.61
N VAL A 375 -22.00 1.58 -7.75
CA VAL A 375 -21.15 2.74 -7.45
C VAL A 375 -20.01 2.79 -8.45
N ASN A 376 -19.94 3.88 -9.21
CA ASN A 376 -18.75 4.22 -10.00
C ASN A 376 -17.87 5.19 -9.21
N TRP A 377 -16.71 4.73 -8.76
CA TRP A 377 -15.82 5.52 -7.91
C TRP A 377 -15.33 6.80 -8.59
N SER A 378 -15.12 6.79 -9.91
CA SER A 378 -14.69 7.96 -10.67
C SER A 378 -15.69 9.12 -10.68
N ASP A 379 -16.95 8.86 -10.30
CA ASP A 379 -18.01 9.86 -10.24
C ASP A 379 -18.14 10.49 -8.85
N THR A 380 -17.43 9.94 -7.86
CA THR A 380 -17.46 10.43 -6.47
C THR A 380 -16.39 11.50 -6.23
N ILE A 381 -16.62 12.34 -5.21
CA ILE A 381 -15.62 13.27 -4.67
C ILE A 381 -15.28 12.81 -3.26
N THR A 382 -13.99 12.75 -2.94
CA THR A 382 -13.56 12.32 -1.60
C THR A 382 -13.51 13.47 -0.60
N TYR A 383 -14.09 13.29 0.58
CA TYR A 383 -13.77 14.09 1.76
C TYR A 383 -12.44 13.60 2.35
N ARG A 384 -11.43 14.47 2.34
CA ARG A 384 -10.04 14.20 2.78
C ARG A 384 -9.44 12.88 2.27
N GLY A 385 -9.88 12.38 1.12
CA GLY A 385 -9.43 11.08 0.57
C GLY A 385 -9.88 9.85 1.36
N MET A 386 -10.91 9.94 2.20
CA MET A 386 -11.34 8.83 3.09
C MET A 386 -12.83 8.51 3.07
N MET A 387 -13.71 9.46 2.79
CA MET A 387 -15.16 9.23 2.62
C MET A 387 -15.60 9.73 1.25
N PHE A 388 -16.72 9.24 0.72
CA PHE A 388 -17.12 9.50 -0.67
C PHE A 388 -18.52 10.09 -0.73
N THR A 389 -18.71 11.12 -1.54
CA THR A 389 -20.05 11.68 -1.81
C THR A 389 -20.99 10.60 -2.36
N GLY A 390 -22.18 10.48 -1.79
CA GLY A 390 -23.20 9.51 -2.22
C GLY A 390 -22.97 8.07 -1.73
N VAL A 391 -21.96 7.81 -0.90
CA VAL A 391 -21.70 6.49 -0.30
C VAL A 391 -21.74 6.59 1.23
N PRO A 392 -22.82 6.15 1.88
CA PRO A 392 -22.97 6.29 3.33
C PRO A 392 -22.14 5.27 4.13
N ASN A 393 -21.80 5.64 5.37
CA ASN A 393 -21.18 4.76 6.38
C ASN A 393 -19.98 3.94 5.87
N LEU A 394 -19.12 4.57 5.08
CA LEU A 394 -17.92 3.94 4.54
C LEU A 394 -16.72 4.86 4.72
N VAL A 395 -15.63 4.29 5.24
CA VAL A 395 -14.31 4.94 5.29
C VAL A 395 -13.28 4.07 4.59
N TRP A 396 -12.48 4.69 3.72
CA TRP A 396 -11.37 4.07 3.00
C TRP A 396 -10.03 4.55 3.51
N VAL A 397 -9.20 3.60 3.95
CA VAL A 397 -7.85 3.88 4.39
C VAL A 397 -6.91 3.94 3.20
N PHE A 398 -6.35 5.13 2.97
CA PHE A 398 -5.23 5.34 2.06
C PHE A 398 -4.17 6.19 2.77
N GLY A 399 -2.96 5.65 2.96
CA GLY A 399 -1.86 6.32 3.65
C GLY A 399 -1.12 7.34 2.78
N TYR A 400 0.07 7.75 3.19
CA TYR A 400 0.86 8.76 2.48
C TYR A 400 1.77 8.17 1.41
N PHE A 401 2.10 8.99 0.40
CA PHE A 401 3.12 8.63 -0.58
C PHE A 401 4.55 8.82 -0.07
N ARG A 402 4.78 9.93 0.66
CA ARG A 402 6.12 10.35 1.14
C ARG A 402 6.34 10.14 2.64
N ALA A 403 5.29 9.77 3.36
CA ALA A 403 5.33 9.43 4.78
C ALA A 403 4.87 7.98 5.01
N SER A 404 5.14 7.48 6.21
CA SER A 404 4.74 6.13 6.59
C SER A 404 3.22 5.96 6.59
N TRP A 405 2.78 4.84 6.03
CA TRP A 405 1.37 4.53 5.84
C TRP A 405 0.57 4.57 7.15
N THR A 406 1.14 4.01 8.21
CA THR A 406 0.49 3.82 9.52
C THR A 406 0.29 5.10 10.31
N LEU A 407 1.07 6.15 10.05
CA LEU A 407 0.85 7.48 10.63
C LEU A 407 -0.60 7.94 10.37
N ARG A 408 -1.09 7.74 9.15
CA ARG A 408 -2.46 8.09 8.78
C ARG A 408 -3.48 7.08 9.28
N VAL A 409 -3.13 5.79 9.33
CA VAL A 409 -4.00 4.74 9.91
C VAL A 409 -4.39 5.09 11.34
N ASP A 410 -3.43 5.49 12.17
CA ASP A 410 -3.68 5.83 13.58
C ASP A 410 -4.61 7.06 13.71
N MET A 411 -4.39 8.10 12.90
CA MET A 411 -5.24 9.31 12.90
C MET A 411 -6.66 9.03 12.39
N MET A 412 -6.79 8.23 11.33
CA MET A 412 -8.08 7.76 10.86
C MET A 412 -8.76 6.86 11.90
N GLY A 413 -7.97 6.08 12.65
CA GLY A 413 -8.43 5.27 13.75
C GLY A 413 -9.19 6.06 14.80
N ASP A 414 -8.58 7.15 15.27
CA ASP A 414 -9.20 8.07 16.23
C ASP A 414 -10.42 8.78 15.66
N LEU A 415 -10.33 9.24 14.40
CA LEU A 415 -11.45 9.92 13.74
C LEU A 415 -12.67 9.02 13.59
N VAL A 416 -12.49 7.78 13.12
CA VAL A 416 -13.59 6.83 12.94
C VAL A 416 -14.23 6.50 14.29
N CYS A 417 -13.44 6.29 15.34
CA CYS A 417 -13.99 6.06 16.69
C CYS A 417 -14.78 7.27 17.20
N ARG A 418 -14.27 8.49 17.00
CA ARG A 418 -14.99 9.75 17.32
C ARG A 418 -16.29 9.86 16.51
N LEU A 419 -16.27 9.57 15.23
CA LEU A 419 -17.44 9.59 14.34
C LEU A 419 -18.51 8.60 14.81
N LEU A 420 -18.12 7.35 15.09
CA LEU A 420 -19.06 6.32 15.57
C LEU A 420 -19.67 6.70 16.92
N LYS A 421 -18.87 7.25 17.84
CA LYS A 421 -19.37 7.75 19.13
C LYS A 421 -20.35 8.90 18.94
N HIS A 422 -20.04 9.85 18.05
CA HIS A 422 -20.90 10.98 17.74
C HIS A 422 -22.24 10.54 17.12
N MET A 423 -22.22 9.54 16.23
CA MET A 423 -23.44 8.92 15.70
C MET A 423 -24.30 8.28 16.80
N ASP A 424 -23.68 7.59 17.77
CA ASP A 424 -24.38 7.00 18.91
C ASP A 424 -25.03 8.07 19.80
N GLU A 425 -24.32 9.16 20.09
CA GLU A 425 -24.80 10.31 20.86
C GLU A 425 -26.00 10.98 20.17
N LYS A 426 -25.92 11.16 18.84
CA LYS A 426 -27.03 11.66 18.00
C LYS A 426 -28.16 10.65 17.79
N LYS A 427 -27.96 9.37 18.15
CA LYS A 427 -28.90 8.25 17.93
C LYS A 427 -29.28 8.06 16.46
N VAL A 428 -28.34 8.34 15.56
CA VAL A 428 -28.48 8.18 14.11
C VAL A 428 -27.79 6.90 13.64
N LYS A 429 -28.19 6.41 12.46
CA LYS A 429 -27.61 5.17 11.91
C LYS A 429 -26.89 5.39 10.59
N GLN A 430 -27.02 6.58 10.01
CA GLN A 430 -26.39 6.93 8.74
C GLN A 430 -25.62 8.24 8.90
N VAL A 431 -24.42 8.25 8.32
CA VAL A 431 -23.63 9.43 8.00
C VAL A 431 -23.17 9.32 6.54
N GLU A 432 -23.30 10.41 5.80
CA GLU A 432 -22.70 10.57 4.48
C GLU A 432 -22.00 11.92 4.41
N VAL A 433 -21.01 12.03 3.52
CA VAL A 433 -20.40 13.32 3.19
C VAL A 433 -21.07 13.93 1.96
N ALA A 434 -21.24 15.24 1.96
CA ALA A 434 -21.77 15.98 0.82
C ALA A 434 -21.11 17.35 0.69
N LEU A 435 -21.12 17.90 -0.54
CA LEU A 435 -20.57 19.22 -0.79
C LEU A 435 -21.33 20.28 0.03
N ARG A 436 -20.56 21.08 0.77
CA ARG A 436 -21.07 22.26 1.48
C ARG A 436 -21.55 23.29 0.46
N PRO A 437 -22.52 24.18 0.80
CA PRO A 437 -23.04 25.17 -0.15
C PRO A 437 -21.95 25.99 -0.85
N GLN A 438 -20.90 26.40 -0.13
CA GLN A 438 -19.76 27.15 -0.65
C GLN A 438 -18.86 26.35 -1.61
N ASP A 439 -18.91 25.02 -1.56
CA ASP A 439 -18.06 24.15 -2.37
C ASP A 439 -18.75 23.69 -3.68
N HIS A 440 -20.02 24.01 -3.90
CA HIS A 440 -20.77 23.50 -5.07
C HIS A 440 -20.16 23.94 -6.42
N ASN A 441 -19.48 25.09 -6.44
CA ASN A 441 -18.83 25.64 -7.62
C ASN A 441 -17.30 25.48 -7.59
N MET A 442 -16.75 24.66 -6.69
CA MET A 442 -15.31 24.43 -6.64
C MET A 442 -14.82 23.68 -7.87
N GLU A 443 -13.57 23.93 -8.25
CA GLU A 443 -12.92 23.11 -9.28
C GLU A 443 -12.80 21.66 -8.81
N ILE A 444 -13.12 20.72 -9.71
CA ILE A 444 -12.98 19.28 -9.48
C ILE A 444 -11.71 18.80 -10.18
N LEU A 445 -10.83 18.19 -9.39
CA LEU A 445 -9.49 17.79 -9.79
C LEU A 445 -9.36 16.26 -9.80
N PRO A 446 -8.39 15.70 -10.55
CA PRO A 446 -7.97 14.32 -10.41
C PRO A 446 -7.54 14.02 -8.98
N TRP A 447 -7.65 12.75 -8.58
CA TRP A 447 -7.40 12.30 -7.21
C TRP A 447 -6.04 12.72 -6.63
N ILE A 448 -5.03 12.81 -7.50
CA ILE A 448 -3.72 13.38 -7.21
C ILE A 448 -3.31 14.33 -8.32
N ASP A 449 -2.43 15.26 -7.98
CA ASP A 449 -1.73 16.08 -8.96
C ASP A 449 -0.51 15.33 -9.52
N GLU A 450 -0.53 15.01 -10.81
CA GLU A 450 0.57 14.31 -11.50
C GLU A 450 1.84 15.17 -11.59
N SER A 451 1.75 16.49 -11.53
CA SER A 451 2.95 17.33 -11.45
C SER A 451 3.66 17.14 -10.09
N ASN A 452 2.88 16.80 -9.05
CA ASN A 452 3.38 16.54 -7.72
C ASN A 452 3.92 15.10 -7.58
N PHE A 453 3.15 14.08 -7.97
CA PHE A 453 3.53 12.68 -7.81
C PHE A 453 2.92 11.80 -8.93
N ASN A 454 3.77 11.19 -9.77
CA ASN A 454 3.32 10.51 -11.01
C ASN A 454 3.96 9.14 -11.27
N PRO A 455 3.95 8.20 -10.32
CA PRO A 455 4.41 6.84 -10.63
C PRO A 455 3.49 6.19 -11.67
N GLY A 456 4.07 5.36 -12.54
CA GLY A 456 3.34 4.79 -13.68
C GLY A 456 2.10 3.97 -13.30
N TYR A 457 2.11 3.26 -12.16
CA TYR A 457 0.95 2.50 -11.68
C TYR A 457 -0.27 3.39 -11.39
N LEU A 458 -0.01 4.61 -10.93
CA LEU A 458 -1.03 5.58 -10.56
C LEU A 458 -1.61 6.26 -11.79
N ALA A 459 -0.74 6.70 -12.70
CA ALA A 459 -1.14 7.28 -13.98
C ALA A 459 -2.05 6.34 -14.79
N ARG A 460 -1.73 5.04 -14.85
CA ARG A 460 -2.55 4.04 -15.56
C ARG A 460 -3.97 3.91 -15.01
N SER A 461 -4.14 4.11 -13.71
CA SER A 461 -5.43 3.84 -13.03
C SER A 461 -6.20 5.11 -12.67
N MET A 462 -5.68 6.31 -13.01
CA MET A 462 -6.25 7.59 -12.57
C MET A 462 -7.73 7.75 -12.93
N HIS A 463 -8.11 7.26 -14.11
CA HIS A 463 -9.49 7.31 -14.62
C HIS A 463 -10.49 6.46 -13.80
N LEU A 464 -10.00 5.52 -12.99
CA LEU A 464 -10.81 4.69 -12.09
C LEU A 464 -10.88 5.27 -10.66
N MET A 465 -10.00 6.22 -10.34
CA MET A 465 -9.90 6.81 -9.00
C MET A 465 -11.01 7.82 -8.75
N PRO A 466 -11.45 8.00 -7.50
CA PRO A 466 -12.39 9.06 -7.14
C PRO A 466 -11.77 10.45 -7.36
N LYS A 467 -12.60 11.47 -7.56
CA LYS A 467 -12.13 12.85 -7.75
C LYS A 467 -11.87 13.53 -6.40
N ARG A 468 -11.20 14.68 -6.45
CA ARG A 468 -11.01 15.58 -5.30
C ARG A 468 -11.48 16.99 -5.64
N GLY A 469 -11.83 17.76 -4.63
CA GLY A 469 -12.17 19.17 -4.80
C GLY A 469 -10.94 20.07 -4.57
N ALA A 470 -10.94 21.27 -5.16
CA ALA A 470 -9.91 22.27 -4.89
C ALA A 470 -9.98 22.84 -3.46
N ALA A 471 -11.14 22.80 -2.80
CA ALA A 471 -11.27 23.23 -1.41
C ALA A 471 -10.59 22.26 -0.43
N ARG A 472 -10.08 22.80 0.69
CA ARG A 472 -9.21 22.12 1.67
C ARG A 472 -9.77 20.78 2.16
N GLU A 473 -11.06 20.73 2.47
CA GLU A 473 -11.77 19.59 3.05
C GLU A 473 -11.90 18.43 2.07
N TRP A 474 -11.82 18.72 0.77
CA TRP A 474 -11.96 17.75 -0.30
C TRP A 474 -10.61 17.26 -0.84
N GLN A 475 -9.50 17.58 -0.15
CA GLN A 475 -8.16 17.14 -0.52
C GLN A 475 -7.55 16.18 0.50
N HIS A 476 -6.88 15.14 0.01
CA HIS A 476 -5.86 14.41 0.78
C HIS A 476 -4.55 15.19 0.66
N THR A 477 -4.12 15.85 1.74
CA THR A 477 -3.01 16.81 1.71
C THR A 477 -1.64 16.18 1.42
N GLN A 478 -1.51 14.87 1.63
CA GLN A 478 -0.23 14.14 1.61
C GLN A 478 0.79 14.67 2.63
N ASP A 479 0.34 15.44 3.62
CA ASP A 479 1.17 16.12 4.61
C ASP A 479 0.75 15.68 6.01
N TYR A 480 1.59 14.83 6.60
CA TYR A 480 1.42 14.33 7.96
C TYR A 480 1.42 15.46 9.00
N TRP A 481 2.31 16.45 8.87
CA TRP A 481 2.47 17.52 9.85
C TRP A 481 1.25 18.43 9.91
N ARG A 482 0.61 18.63 8.76
CA ARG A 482 -0.67 19.30 8.68
C ARG A 482 -1.82 18.43 9.21
N GLU A 483 -1.93 17.18 8.77
CA GLU A 483 -3.04 16.31 9.14
C GLU A 483 -3.05 15.94 10.63
N LYS A 484 -1.89 15.78 11.29
CA LYS A 484 -1.82 15.50 12.74
C LYS A 484 -2.48 16.58 13.60
N ASP A 485 -2.53 17.81 13.12
CA ASP A 485 -3.16 18.93 13.84
C ASP A 485 -4.59 19.19 13.37
N GLU A 486 -4.95 18.80 12.14
CA GLU A 486 -6.28 18.98 11.57
C GLU A 486 -7.25 17.85 11.94
N PHE A 487 -6.83 16.59 11.90
CA PHE A 487 -7.71 15.43 12.16
C PHE A 487 -8.37 15.49 13.55
N PRO A 488 -7.63 15.79 14.64
CA PRO A 488 -8.24 15.97 15.95
C PRO A 488 -9.28 17.09 16.01
N LYS A 489 -9.20 18.07 15.11
CA LYS A 489 -10.08 19.27 15.08
C LYS A 489 -11.20 19.18 14.05
N ILE A 490 -11.34 18.06 13.32
CA ILE A 490 -12.49 17.86 12.42
C ILE A 490 -13.78 18.03 13.21
N ASP A 491 -14.62 18.95 12.74
CA ASP A 491 -15.94 19.23 13.29
C ASP A 491 -16.95 18.25 12.71
N LEU A 492 -17.42 17.32 13.54
CA LEU A 492 -18.38 16.30 13.14
C LEU A 492 -19.81 16.86 13.04
N ASP A 493 -20.05 18.09 13.49
CA ASP A 493 -21.29 18.82 13.25
C ASP A 493 -21.23 19.71 11.99
N GLY A 494 -20.09 19.70 11.27
CA GLY A 494 -19.88 20.47 10.05
C GLY A 494 -20.88 20.14 8.94
N GLU A 495 -21.14 21.12 8.07
CA GLU A 495 -22.15 21.04 7.00
C GLU A 495 -21.85 19.93 5.96
N GLU A 496 -20.61 19.47 5.88
CA GLU A 496 -20.24 18.34 5.03
C GLU A 496 -20.81 17.00 5.52
N PHE A 497 -21.15 16.86 6.81
CA PHE A 497 -21.63 15.61 7.40
C PHE A 497 -23.16 15.62 7.50
N ARG A 498 -23.81 14.71 6.77
CA ARG A 498 -25.26 14.53 6.80
C ARG A 498 -25.61 13.28 7.59
N TYR A 499 -26.35 13.47 8.67
CA TYR A 499 -26.77 12.40 9.57
C TYR A 499 -28.26 12.07 9.38
N SER A 500 -28.62 10.78 9.42
CA SER A 500 -30.03 10.38 9.45
C SER A 500 -30.36 9.12 10.23
#